data_AF-A0A1P8M8R8-F1
#
_entry.id   AF-A0A1P8M8R8-F1
#
_cell.length_a   1.000
_cell.length_b   1.000
_cell.length_c   1.000
_cell.angle_alpha   90.00
_cell.angle_beta   90.00
_cell.angle_gamma   90.00
#
_symmetry.space_group_name_H-M   'P 1'
#
loop_
_entity.id
_entity.type
_entity.pdbx_description
1 polymer ?
#
loop_
_entity_poly.entity_id
_entity_poly.type
_entity_poly.pdbx_seq_one_letter_code
_entity_poly.pdbx_strand_id
1 'polypeptide(L)'
;MQTPESRAEEPKRLAADGPREKIVAVAYELFARRGIRDVGVDELIRASGVAKATFYRHFPSKDDVVLAFLEQWYLERTAAIQEAIARHATSDGAAVLTIFDVFDDWFRQGAAQVGSFLHVMMEMGPEHPLGKVSIEYLDKTRQEIAELAESAGLDNPDDFAWSIHILLKGAIVAAAEGDPHAAARAKAMAALLMDDRRS
;
A
#
# COMPACT_ATOMS: atom_id res chain seq x y z
N MET A 1 -2.63 5.85 41.07
CA MET A 1 -3.67 5.13 40.31
C MET A 1 -3.29 5.26 38.85
N GLN A 2 -2.54 4.28 38.32
CA GLN A 2 -2.06 4.28 36.95
C GLN A 2 -3.06 3.50 36.08
N THR A 3 -3.61 4.17 35.09
CA THR A 3 -4.42 3.55 34.03
C THR A 3 -3.46 2.81 33.09
N PRO A 4 -3.71 1.56 32.68
CA PRO A 4 -2.87 0.92 31.68
C PRO A 4 -3.21 1.52 30.31
N GLU A 5 -2.24 2.21 29.70
CA GLU A 5 -2.28 2.56 28.28
C GLU A 5 -2.28 1.26 27.47
N SER A 6 -3.43 0.96 26.89
CA SER A 6 -3.58 -0.08 25.88
C SER A 6 -2.75 0.30 24.65
N ARG A 7 -1.49 -0.15 24.61
CA ARG A 7 -0.69 -0.18 23.38
C ARG A 7 -1.41 -1.06 22.37
N ALA A 8 -2.03 -0.46 21.36
CA ALA A 8 -2.42 -1.18 20.16
C ALA A 8 -1.15 -1.80 19.57
N GLU A 9 -1.19 -3.12 19.37
CA GLU A 9 -0.06 -3.90 18.88
C GLU A 9 0.35 -3.43 17.49
N GLU A 10 1.66 -3.30 17.29
CA GLU A 10 2.30 -3.18 15.98
C GLU A 10 1.72 -4.26 15.05
N PRO A 11 1.46 -3.99 13.75
CA PRO A 11 0.97 -5.02 12.84
C PRO A 11 1.89 -6.23 12.96
N LYS A 12 1.29 -7.38 13.30
CA LYS A 12 1.98 -8.63 13.60
C LYS A 12 3.04 -8.85 12.51
N ARG A 13 4.32 -8.64 12.83
CA ARG A 13 5.43 -9.20 12.06
C ARG A 13 5.17 -10.69 12.08
N LEU A 14 4.48 -11.22 11.07
CA LEU A 14 4.40 -12.66 10.85
C LEU A 14 5.85 -13.12 10.92
N ALA A 15 6.15 -13.95 11.92
CA ALA A 15 7.45 -14.58 12.00
C ALA A 15 7.70 -15.16 10.60
N ALA A 16 8.78 -14.71 9.96
CA ALA A 16 9.12 -15.16 8.62
C ALA A 16 9.52 -16.64 8.75
N ASP A 17 8.52 -17.51 8.68
CA ASP A 17 8.60 -18.92 9.06
C ASP A 17 9.38 -19.75 8.02
N GLY A 18 9.72 -19.16 6.87
CA GLY A 18 10.52 -19.77 5.82
C GLY A 18 11.56 -18.83 5.18
N PRO A 19 12.53 -19.40 4.43
CA PRO A 19 13.54 -18.60 3.73
C PRO A 19 12.95 -17.60 2.73
N ARG A 20 11.82 -17.93 2.09
CA ARG A 20 11.15 -17.04 1.13
C ARG A 20 10.64 -15.78 1.83
N GLU A 21 9.93 -15.95 2.94
CA GLU A 21 9.33 -14.88 3.73
C GLU A 21 10.42 -13.97 4.30
N LYS A 22 11.55 -14.53 4.75
CA LYS A 22 12.69 -13.75 5.24
C LYS A 22 13.29 -12.85 4.17
N ILE A 23 13.41 -13.36 2.95
CA ILE A 23 13.92 -12.60 1.81
C ILE A 23 12.94 -11.46 1.47
N VAL A 24 11.64 -11.74 1.38
CA VAL A 24 10.63 -10.73 1.04
C VAL A 24 10.51 -9.66 2.12
N ALA A 25 10.50 -10.04 3.40
CA ALA A 25 10.44 -9.08 4.52
C ALA A 25 11.63 -8.11 4.54
N VAL A 26 12.84 -8.62 4.28
CA VAL A 26 14.04 -7.78 4.19
C VAL A 26 14.04 -6.92 2.91
N ALA A 27 13.56 -7.49 1.79
CA ALA A 27 13.42 -6.75 0.55
C ALA A 27 12.46 -5.56 0.71
N TYR A 28 11.34 -5.76 1.43
CA TYR A 28 10.41 -4.70 1.80
C TYR A 28 11.15 -3.55 2.49
N GLU A 29 11.87 -3.83 3.58
CA GLU A 29 12.58 -2.79 4.35
C GLU A 29 13.67 -2.06 3.53
N LEU A 30 14.40 -2.77 2.66
CA LEU A 30 15.49 -2.20 1.88
C LEU A 30 15.02 -1.41 0.66
N PHE A 31 14.13 -1.97 -0.16
CA PHE A 31 13.59 -1.28 -1.33
C PHE A 31 12.81 -0.04 -0.91
N ALA A 32 12.10 -0.15 0.21
CA ALA A 32 11.46 0.98 0.82
C ALA A 32 12.44 2.16 1.01
N ARG A 33 13.54 1.92 1.72
CA ARG A 33 14.44 3.00 2.14
C ARG A 33 15.33 3.55 1.03
N ARG A 34 15.65 2.71 0.03
CA ARG A 34 16.73 3.00 -0.93
C ARG A 34 16.30 2.90 -2.39
N GLY A 35 15.09 2.44 -2.69
CA GLY A 35 14.66 2.11 -4.05
C GLY A 35 15.18 0.76 -4.52
N ILE A 36 14.61 0.26 -5.62
CA ILE A 36 14.91 -1.06 -6.18
C ILE A 36 16.29 -1.09 -6.83
N ARG A 37 16.68 -0.04 -7.55
CA ARG A 37 17.93 0.01 -8.32
C ARG A 37 19.15 -0.02 -7.42
N ASP A 38 19.10 0.67 -6.29
CA ASP A 38 20.23 0.81 -5.36
C ASP A 38 20.47 -0.42 -4.49
N VAL A 39 19.48 -1.32 -4.41
CA VAL A 39 19.57 -2.56 -3.63
C VAL A 39 20.01 -3.71 -4.53
N GLY A 40 21.12 -4.36 -4.16
CA GLY A 40 21.70 -5.49 -4.87
C GLY A 40 21.28 -6.85 -4.31
N VAL A 41 21.37 -7.91 -5.12
CA VAL A 41 21.04 -9.29 -4.71
C VAL A 41 21.91 -9.77 -3.54
N ASP A 42 23.22 -9.50 -3.57
CA ASP A 42 24.10 -9.90 -2.46
C ASP A 42 23.75 -9.19 -1.15
N GLU A 43 23.19 -7.98 -1.20
CA GLU A 43 22.71 -7.28 -0.01
C GLU A 43 21.46 -7.95 0.55
N LEU A 44 20.48 -8.30 -0.30
CA LEU A 44 19.29 -9.05 0.08
C LEU A 44 19.66 -10.40 0.72
N ILE A 45 20.64 -11.12 0.16
CA ILE A 45 21.14 -12.38 0.71
C ILE A 45 21.74 -12.15 2.11
N ARG A 46 22.61 -11.15 2.26
CA ARG A 46 23.26 -10.86 3.56
C ARG A 46 22.23 -10.47 4.61
N ALA A 47 21.32 -9.56 4.28
CA ALA A 47 20.36 -9.02 5.22
C ALA A 47 19.28 -10.04 5.60
N SER A 48 18.88 -10.93 4.70
CA SER A 48 17.93 -12.03 5.02
C SER A 48 18.55 -13.18 5.81
N GLY A 49 19.89 -13.25 5.88
CA GLY A 49 20.62 -14.32 6.59
C GLY A 49 20.47 -15.70 5.97
N VAL A 50 19.92 -15.80 4.75
CA VAL A 50 19.74 -17.07 4.03
C VAL A 50 21.01 -17.41 3.25
N ALA A 51 21.28 -18.71 3.07
CA ALA A 51 22.38 -19.14 2.20
C ALA A 51 22.12 -18.73 0.73
N LYS A 52 23.18 -18.36 0.00
CA LYS A 52 23.10 -17.95 -1.42
C LYS A 52 22.37 -18.98 -2.30
N ALA A 53 22.69 -20.27 -2.14
CA ALA A 53 22.01 -21.34 -2.88
C ALA A 53 20.51 -21.44 -2.54
N THR A 54 20.14 -21.16 -1.28
CA THR A 54 18.73 -21.09 -0.85
C THR A 54 18.04 -19.88 -1.46
N PHE A 55 18.69 -18.70 -1.51
CA PHE A 55 18.13 -17.52 -2.16
C PHE A 55 17.74 -17.82 -3.61
N TYR A 56 18.70 -18.29 -4.43
CA TYR A 56 18.44 -18.55 -5.86
C TYR A 56 17.46 -19.70 -6.12
N ARG A 57 17.25 -20.60 -5.14
CA ARG A 57 16.21 -21.62 -5.22
C ARG A 57 14.80 -21.00 -5.12
N HIS A 58 14.65 -19.91 -4.38
CA HIS A 58 13.37 -19.21 -4.22
C HIS A 58 13.19 -18.07 -5.23
N PHE A 59 14.27 -17.35 -5.55
CA PHE A 59 14.26 -16.16 -6.39
C PHE A 59 15.41 -16.19 -7.40
N PRO A 60 15.13 -16.57 -8.66
CA PRO A 60 16.14 -16.59 -9.73
C PRO A 60 16.77 -15.22 -10.00
N SER A 61 16.02 -14.13 -9.83
CA SER A 61 16.46 -12.76 -10.06
C SER A 61 16.00 -11.78 -8.97
N LYS A 62 16.52 -10.55 -9.00
CA LYS A 62 16.03 -9.45 -8.14
C LYS A 62 14.58 -9.12 -8.46
N ASP A 63 14.20 -9.15 -9.73
CA ASP A 63 12.84 -8.84 -10.17
C ASP A 63 11.84 -9.84 -9.59
N ASP A 64 12.19 -11.12 -9.48
CA ASP A 64 11.34 -12.12 -8.81
C ASP A 64 11.10 -11.79 -7.33
N VAL A 65 12.11 -11.22 -6.65
CA VAL A 65 11.94 -10.71 -5.27
C VAL A 65 10.99 -9.53 -5.25
N VAL A 66 11.14 -8.58 -6.18
CA VAL A 66 10.26 -7.41 -6.28
C VAL A 66 8.82 -7.84 -6.56
N LEU A 67 8.59 -8.81 -7.46
CA LEU A 67 7.26 -9.32 -7.76
C LEU A 67 6.59 -9.93 -6.52
N ALA A 68 7.32 -10.75 -5.76
CA ALA A 68 6.81 -11.31 -4.50
C ALA A 68 6.54 -10.24 -3.44
N PHE A 69 7.37 -9.20 -3.39
CA PHE A 69 7.14 -8.02 -2.55
C PHE A 69 5.86 -7.28 -2.95
N LEU A 70 5.64 -7.02 -4.25
CA LEU A 70 4.44 -6.34 -4.75
C LEU A 70 3.17 -7.14 -4.45
N GLU A 71 3.22 -8.46 -4.61
CA GLU A 71 2.12 -9.37 -4.27
C GLU A 71 1.81 -9.35 -2.78
N GLN A 72 2.83 -9.51 -1.92
CA GLN A 72 2.63 -9.47 -0.48
C GLN A 72 2.07 -8.11 -0.03
N TRP A 73 2.62 -7.01 -0.55
CA TRP A 73 2.13 -5.67 -0.25
C TRP A 73 0.68 -5.47 -0.69
N TYR A 74 0.30 -5.98 -1.87
CA TYR A 74 -1.09 -5.93 -2.32
C TYR A 74 -2.02 -6.60 -1.31
N LEU A 75 -1.69 -7.83 -0.90
CA LEU A 75 -2.50 -8.62 0.03
C LEU A 75 -2.61 -7.95 1.40
N GLU A 76 -1.50 -7.49 1.97
CA GLU A 76 -1.47 -6.82 3.28
C GLU A 76 -2.26 -5.51 3.25
N ARG A 77 -2.06 -4.69 2.21
CA ARG A 77 -2.79 -3.43 2.02
C ARG A 77 -4.29 -3.69 1.90
N THR A 78 -4.69 -4.61 1.02
CA THR A 78 -6.10 -4.92 0.79
C THR A 78 -6.74 -5.48 2.05
N ALA A 79 -6.06 -6.36 2.80
CA ALA A 79 -6.56 -6.88 4.07
C ALA A 79 -6.78 -5.75 5.11
N ALA A 80 -5.82 -4.83 5.26
CA ALA A 80 -5.94 -3.71 6.19
C ALA A 80 -7.10 -2.77 5.83
N ILE A 81 -7.30 -2.49 4.55
CA ILE A 81 -8.43 -1.68 4.06
C ILE A 81 -9.76 -2.39 4.35
N GLN A 82 -9.87 -3.68 4.04
CA GLN A 82 -11.09 -4.45 4.27
C GLN A 82 -11.42 -4.56 5.76
N GLU A 83 -10.41 -4.77 6.62
CA GLU A 83 -10.59 -4.77 8.07
C GLU A 83 -11.07 -3.40 8.58
N ALA A 84 -10.48 -2.31 8.09
CA ALA A 84 -10.92 -0.97 8.45
C ALA A 84 -12.37 -0.72 8.00
N ILE A 85 -12.72 -1.07 6.76
CA ILE A 85 -14.09 -0.95 6.25
C ILE A 85 -15.06 -1.76 7.13
N ALA A 86 -14.73 -3.01 7.47
CA ALA A 86 -15.56 -3.87 8.31
C ALA A 86 -15.77 -3.29 9.72
N ARG A 87 -14.74 -2.66 10.31
CA ARG A 87 -14.84 -1.98 11.61
C ARG A 87 -15.71 -0.72 11.58
N HIS A 88 -15.82 -0.08 10.41
CA HIS A 88 -16.57 1.16 10.19
C HIS A 88 -17.90 0.95 9.43
N ALA A 89 -18.41 -0.28 9.37
CA ALA A 89 -19.60 -0.69 8.61
C ALA A 89 -20.95 -0.18 9.17
N THR A 90 -20.98 1.04 9.70
CA THR A 90 -22.19 1.76 10.07
C THR A 90 -22.33 3.01 9.19
N SER A 91 -23.24 2.93 8.21
CA SER A 91 -23.88 3.99 7.40
C SER A 91 -23.16 4.60 6.18
N ASP A 92 -23.92 4.65 5.07
CA ASP A 92 -23.88 5.58 3.92
C ASP A 92 -22.53 5.97 3.34
N GLY A 93 -21.95 5.11 2.49
CA GLY A 93 -20.84 5.44 1.58
C GLY A 93 -19.53 5.87 2.24
N ALA A 94 -19.44 5.91 3.57
CA ALA A 94 -18.21 6.21 4.31
C ALA A 94 -17.11 5.17 4.12
N ALA A 95 -17.44 3.96 3.63
CA ALA A 95 -16.50 2.86 3.43
C ALA A 95 -15.31 3.23 2.52
N VAL A 96 -15.56 3.93 1.42
CA VAL A 96 -14.47 4.37 0.54
C VAL A 96 -13.63 5.47 1.17
N LEU A 97 -14.19 6.30 2.07
CA LEU A 97 -13.43 7.32 2.79
C LEU A 97 -12.50 6.71 3.85
N THR A 98 -12.83 5.52 4.37
CA THR A 98 -12.00 4.78 5.32
C THR A 98 -10.62 4.44 4.77
N ILE A 99 -10.46 4.34 3.43
CA ILE A 99 -9.15 4.13 2.81
C ILE A 99 -8.14 5.22 3.23
N PHE A 100 -8.61 6.47 3.38
CA PHE A 100 -7.74 7.57 3.78
C PHE A 100 -7.32 7.47 5.24
N ASP A 101 -8.16 6.91 6.11
CA ASP A 101 -7.80 6.72 7.52
C ASP A 101 -6.68 5.68 7.67
N VAL A 102 -6.75 4.59 6.89
CA VAL A 102 -5.69 3.57 6.84
C VAL A 102 -4.36 4.18 6.38
N PHE A 103 -4.41 5.03 5.36
CA PHE A 103 -3.21 5.72 4.88
C PHE A 103 -2.69 6.76 5.88
N ASP A 104 -3.57 7.47 6.59
CA ASP A 104 -3.18 8.42 7.64
C ASP A 104 -2.42 7.72 8.78
N ASP A 105 -2.91 6.55 9.22
CA ASP A 105 -2.25 5.74 10.23
C ASP A 105 -0.86 5.28 9.76
N TRP A 106 -0.73 4.82 8.52
CA TRP A 106 0.57 4.43 7.96
C TRP A 106 1.53 5.60 7.81
N PHE A 107 1.07 6.77 7.35
CA PHE A 107 1.89 7.98 7.25
C PHE A 107 2.44 8.38 8.63
N ARG A 108 1.60 8.34 9.67
CA ARG A 108 2.02 8.65 11.06
C ARG A 108 3.03 7.65 11.62
N GLN A 109 2.98 6.40 11.19
CA GLN A 109 3.95 5.37 11.57
C GLN A 109 5.29 5.53 10.83
N GLY A 110 5.45 6.57 10.00
CA GLY A 110 6.67 6.79 9.22
C GLY A 110 6.78 5.82 8.04
N ALA A 111 5.69 5.12 7.69
CA ALA A 111 5.64 4.28 6.51
C ALA A 111 5.44 5.16 5.26
N ALA A 112 6.33 6.14 5.02
CA ALA A 112 6.34 7.00 3.81
C ALA A 112 6.41 6.21 2.47
N GLN A 113 6.45 4.89 2.56
CA GLN A 113 6.52 3.85 1.54
C GLN A 113 5.17 3.45 0.94
N VAL A 114 4.05 3.98 1.43
CA VAL A 114 2.70 3.46 1.11
C VAL A 114 2.41 3.39 -0.41
N GLY A 115 3.17 4.12 -1.23
CA GLY A 115 3.11 4.02 -2.68
C GLY A 115 4.03 2.98 -3.31
N SER A 116 4.18 1.76 -2.80
CA SER A 116 5.13 0.80 -3.40
C SER A 116 4.90 0.59 -4.90
N PHE A 117 3.66 0.35 -5.36
CA PHE A 117 3.36 0.23 -6.79
C PHE A 117 3.69 1.51 -7.56
N LEU A 118 3.32 2.67 -7.01
CA LEU A 118 3.62 3.96 -7.63
C LEU A 118 5.13 4.19 -7.73
N HIS A 119 5.88 3.88 -6.67
CA HIS A 119 7.33 4.04 -6.61
C HIS A 119 8.03 3.08 -7.56
N VAL A 120 7.65 1.79 -7.56
CA VAL A 120 8.20 0.80 -8.50
C VAL A 120 7.90 1.20 -9.94
N MET A 121 6.69 1.67 -10.24
CA MET A 121 6.33 2.16 -11.58
C MET A 121 7.15 3.39 -11.98
N MET A 122 7.27 4.38 -11.08
CA MET A 122 8.05 5.61 -11.33
C MET A 122 9.54 5.32 -11.48
N GLU A 123 10.07 4.41 -10.67
CA GLU A 123 11.45 4.01 -10.71
C GLU A 123 11.70 3.22 -12.00
N MET A 124 11.07 2.06 -12.17
CA MET A 124 11.38 1.14 -13.26
C MET A 124 10.88 1.61 -14.64
N GLY A 125 9.86 2.47 -14.67
CA GLY A 125 9.19 2.95 -15.87
C GLY A 125 8.07 2.00 -16.34
N PRO A 126 7.08 2.52 -17.09
CA PRO A 126 5.85 1.79 -17.42
C PRO A 126 6.07 0.59 -18.37
N GLU A 127 7.14 0.61 -19.17
CA GLU A 127 7.43 -0.47 -20.12
C GLU A 127 8.19 -1.66 -19.50
N HIS A 128 8.82 -1.44 -18.34
CA HIS A 128 9.52 -2.49 -17.62
C HIS A 128 8.52 -3.53 -17.07
N PRO A 129 8.83 -4.83 -17.04
CA PRO A 129 7.94 -5.85 -16.48
C PRO A 129 7.40 -5.51 -15.08
N LEU A 130 8.27 -5.07 -14.17
CA LEU A 130 7.87 -4.58 -12.83
C LEU A 130 6.95 -3.35 -12.87
N GLY A 131 7.14 -2.47 -13.85
CA GLY A 131 6.26 -1.31 -14.07
C GLY A 131 4.88 -1.73 -14.54
N LYS A 132 4.79 -2.70 -15.46
CA LYS A 132 3.52 -3.26 -15.94
C LYS A 132 2.72 -3.91 -14.83
N VAL A 133 3.37 -4.77 -14.02
CA VAL A 133 2.72 -5.38 -12.84
C VAL A 133 2.28 -4.33 -11.82
N SER A 134 3.07 -3.27 -11.63
CA SER A 134 2.67 -2.17 -10.75
C SER A 134 1.44 -1.42 -11.28
N ILE A 135 1.34 -1.20 -12.60
CA ILE A 135 0.16 -0.61 -13.24
C ILE A 135 -1.06 -1.52 -13.07
N GLU A 136 -0.91 -2.84 -13.18
CA GLU A 136 -1.98 -3.80 -12.93
C GLU A 136 -2.50 -3.71 -11.49
N TYR A 137 -1.62 -3.61 -10.48
CA TYR A 137 -2.05 -3.43 -9.08
C TYR A 137 -2.69 -2.07 -8.81
N LEU A 138 -2.22 -1.00 -9.48
CA LEU A 138 -2.86 0.31 -9.45
C LEU A 138 -4.26 0.25 -10.09
N ASP A 139 -4.45 -0.55 -11.14
CA ASP A 139 -5.76 -0.76 -11.76
C ASP A 139 -6.69 -1.55 -10.85
N LYS A 140 -6.23 -2.66 -10.24
CA LYS A 140 -7.00 -3.41 -9.24
C LYS A 140 -7.45 -2.53 -8.08
N THR A 141 -6.56 -1.67 -7.57
CA THR A 141 -6.90 -0.69 -6.52
C THR A 141 -8.03 0.24 -6.96
N ARG A 142 -8.03 0.69 -8.21
CA ARG A 142 -9.09 1.55 -8.76
C ARG A 142 -10.40 0.78 -8.92
N GLN A 143 -10.36 -0.48 -9.35
CA GLN A 143 -11.54 -1.34 -9.44
C GLN A 143 -12.18 -1.54 -8.06
N GLU A 144 -11.38 -1.84 -7.02
CA GLU A 144 -11.85 -1.94 -5.62
C GLU A 144 -12.57 -0.64 -5.16
N ILE A 145 -12.05 0.53 -5.53
CA ILE A 145 -12.66 1.83 -5.20
C ILE A 145 -13.99 2.03 -5.96
N ALA A 146 -14.05 1.63 -7.24
CA ALA A 146 -15.26 1.73 -8.06
C ALA A 146 -16.37 0.82 -7.52
N GLU A 147 -16.04 -0.40 -7.11
CA GLU A 147 -16.99 -1.34 -6.47
C GLU A 147 -17.57 -0.77 -5.17
N LEU A 148 -16.74 -0.10 -4.36
CA LEU A 148 -17.20 0.58 -3.14
C LEU A 148 -18.11 1.78 -3.45
N ALA A 149 -17.80 2.53 -4.52
CA ALA A 149 -18.62 3.66 -4.98
C ALA A 149 -19.98 3.19 -5.52
N GLU A 150 -19.99 2.12 -6.31
CA GLU A 150 -21.22 1.50 -6.83
C GLU A 150 -22.09 0.97 -5.69
N SER A 151 -21.48 0.28 -4.72
CA SER A 151 -22.18 -0.22 -3.53
C SER A 151 -22.76 0.91 -2.65
N ALA A 152 -22.18 2.11 -2.73
CA ALA A 152 -22.66 3.31 -2.07
C ALA A 152 -23.73 4.08 -2.88
N GLY A 153 -24.08 3.60 -4.09
CA GLY A 153 -25.07 4.22 -4.95
C GLY A 153 -24.63 5.54 -5.57
N LEU A 154 -23.32 5.74 -5.76
CA LEU A 154 -22.79 6.96 -6.39
C LEU A 154 -22.94 6.92 -7.92
N ASP A 155 -23.23 8.06 -8.51
CA ASP A 155 -23.24 8.21 -9.96
C ASP A 155 -21.82 8.21 -10.54
N ASN A 156 -21.64 7.54 -11.68
CA ASN A 156 -20.37 7.39 -12.38
C ASN A 156 -19.23 6.86 -11.48
N PRO A 157 -19.37 5.64 -10.91
CA PRO A 157 -18.42 5.09 -9.93
C PRO A 157 -16.98 4.99 -10.46
N ASP A 158 -16.80 4.73 -11.76
CA ASP A 158 -15.48 4.68 -12.39
C ASP A 158 -14.75 6.03 -12.35
N ASP A 159 -15.43 7.12 -12.70
CA ASP A 159 -14.86 8.47 -12.72
C ASP A 159 -14.55 8.96 -11.29
N PHE A 160 -15.44 8.64 -10.35
CA PHE A 160 -15.19 8.83 -8.93
C PHE A 160 -13.93 8.06 -8.49
N ALA A 161 -13.79 6.78 -8.86
CA ALA A 161 -12.63 5.98 -8.49
C ALA A 161 -11.31 6.52 -9.05
N TRP A 162 -11.31 7.04 -10.28
CA TRP A 162 -10.16 7.77 -10.83
C TRP A 162 -9.79 8.98 -9.98
N SER A 163 -10.77 9.78 -9.59
CA SER A 163 -10.56 10.97 -8.76
C SER A 163 -10.01 10.61 -7.39
N ILE A 164 -10.60 9.63 -6.70
CA ILE A 164 -10.13 9.14 -5.41
C ILE A 164 -8.70 8.60 -5.49
N HIS A 165 -8.39 7.81 -6.52
CA HIS A 165 -7.04 7.26 -6.66
C HIS A 165 -6.01 8.35 -6.98
N ILE A 166 -6.37 9.43 -7.70
CA ILE A 166 -5.52 10.61 -7.88
C ILE A 166 -5.26 11.29 -6.52
N LEU A 167 -6.31 11.53 -5.73
CA LEU A 167 -6.18 12.14 -4.40
C LEU A 167 -5.31 11.29 -3.47
N LEU A 168 -5.46 9.96 -3.49
CA LEU A 168 -4.65 9.04 -2.70
C LEU A 168 -3.16 9.12 -3.08
N LYS A 169 -2.84 9.10 -4.38
CA LYS A 169 -1.45 9.25 -4.86
C LYS A 169 -0.88 10.61 -4.50
N GLY A 170 -1.67 11.68 -4.61
CA GLY A 170 -1.29 13.01 -4.15
C GLY A 170 -0.99 13.05 -2.65
N ALA A 171 -1.80 12.37 -1.84
CA ALA A 171 -1.58 12.28 -0.40
C ALA A 171 -0.28 11.52 -0.06
N ILE A 172 0.04 10.45 -0.79
CA ILE A 172 1.30 9.71 -0.62
C ILE A 172 2.50 10.64 -0.88
N VAL A 173 2.47 11.41 -1.97
CA VAL A 173 3.56 12.33 -2.32
C VAL A 173 3.66 13.46 -1.30
N ALA A 174 2.55 14.10 -0.93
CA ALA A 174 2.54 15.15 0.08
C ALA A 174 3.04 14.66 1.46
N ALA A 175 2.66 13.44 1.86
CA ALA A 175 3.19 12.84 3.08
C ALA A 175 4.71 12.63 3.00
N ALA A 176 5.24 12.21 1.85
CA ALA A 176 6.68 12.08 1.62
C ALA A 176 7.41 13.44 1.62
N GLU A 177 6.73 14.52 1.23
CA GLU A 177 7.22 15.91 1.39
C GLU A 177 7.22 16.38 2.86
N GLY A 178 6.65 15.60 3.77
CA GLY A 178 6.62 15.87 5.21
C GLY A 178 5.31 16.45 5.71
N ASP A 179 4.21 16.38 4.93
CA ASP A 179 2.89 16.83 5.36
C ASP A 179 2.17 15.77 6.21
N PRO A 180 2.03 15.96 7.55
CA PRO A 180 1.41 14.97 8.43
C PRO A 180 -0.13 14.91 8.30
N HIS A 181 -0.73 15.77 7.49
CA HIS A 181 -2.19 15.85 7.30
C HIS A 181 -2.63 15.56 5.86
N ALA A 182 -1.73 15.03 5.03
CA ALA A 182 -1.98 14.78 3.61
C ALA A 182 -3.22 13.88 3.38
N ALA A 183 -3.32 12.77 4.11
CA ALA A 183 -4.46 11.86 4.01
C ALA A 183 -5.77 12.52 4.47
N ALA A 184 -5.75 13.27 5.58
CA ALA A 184 -6.92 13.99 6.08
C ALA A 184 -7.44 15.03 5.07
N ARG A 185 -6.54 15.78 4.40
CA ARG A 185 -6.94 16.72 3.34
C ARG A 185 -7.53 16.00 2.13
N ALA A 186 -6.92 14.90 1.70
CA ALA A 186 -7.44 14.08 0.61
C ALA A 186 -8.81 13.49 0.93
N LYS A 187 -9.03 13.03 2.17
CA LYS A 187 -10.34 12.58 2.66
C LYS A 187 -11.39 13.67 2.58
N ALA A 188 -11.06 14.90 3.00
CA ALA A 188 -11.99 16.03 2.93
C ALA A 188 -12.39 16.36 1.47
N MET A 189 -11.43 16.34 0.53
CA MET A 189 -11.72 16.51 -0.89
C MET A 189 -12.57 15.38 -1.46
N ALA A 190 -12.27 14.13 -1.07
CA ALA A 190 -13.04 12.95 -1.45
C ALA A 190 -14.50 12.99 -0.96
N ALA A 191 -14.73 13.49 0.26
CA ALA A 191 -16.08 13.67 0.80
C ALA A 191 -16.90 14.67 -0.02
N LEU A 192 -16.29 15.81 -0.41
CA LEU A 192 -16.96 16.79 -1.28
C LEU A 192 -17.33 16.21 -2.65
N LEU A 193 -16.43 15.40 -3.25
CA LEU A 193 -16.72 14.70 -4.50
C LEU A 193 -17.83 13.66 -4.32
N MET A 194 -17.89 13.00 -3.18
CA MET A 194 -18.93 12.01 -2.91
C MET A 194 -20.31 12.67 -2.78
N ASP A 195 -20.41 13.80 -2.09
CA ASP A 195 -21.66 14.53 -1.92
C ASP A 195 -22.19 15.04 -3.27
N ASP A 196 -21.31 15.53 -4.15
CA ASP A 196 -21.64 15.94 -5.53
C ASP A 196 -22.24 14.79 -6.35
N ARG A 197 -21.78 13.54 -6.14
CA ARG A 197 -22.17 12.35 -6.91
C ARG A 197 -23.38 11.58 -6.34
N ARG A 198 -23.98 12.07 -5.26
CA ARG A 198 -25.22 11.52 -4.66
C ARG A 198 -26.49 12.26 -5.13
N SER A 199 -26.33 13.29 -5.96
CA SER A 199 -27.37 14.28 -6.30
C SER A 199 -28.14 13.93 -7.57
#